data_AF-A0AA50LX56-F1
#
_entry.id   AF-A0AA50LX56-F1
#
_cell.length_a   1.000
_cell.length_b   1.000
_cell.length_c   1.000
_cell.angle_alpha   90.00
_cell.angle_beta   90.00
_cell.angle_gamma   90.00
#
_symmetry.space_group_name_H-M   'P 1'
#
loop_
_entity.id
_entity.type
_entity.pdbx_description
1 polymer ?
#
loop_
_entity_poly.entity_id
_entity_poly.type
_entity_poly.pdbx_seq_one_letter_code
_entity_poly.pdbx_strand_id
1 'polypeptide(L)' 'CGHCKRLKPEYAVAAGVLKTDDTPVALAKVDCTEGGKAVCEQYSVSGYPTLKIFRKGELSQEYNGPRE' A
#
# COMPACT_ATOMS: atom_id res chain seq x y z
N CYS A 1 14.61 -5.17 -0.64
CA CYS A 1 13.48 -5.58 0.23
C CYS A 1 12.91 -6.93 -0.23
N GLY A 2 13.19 -8.02 0.48
CA GLY A 2 12.63 -9.35 0.15
C GLY A 2 11.11 -9.43 0.37
N HIS A 3 10.62 -8.86 1.47
CA HIS A 3 9.18 -8.80 1.81
C HIS A 3 8.35 -8.08 0.74
N CYS A 4 8.87 -7.02 0.13
CA CYS A 4 8.19 -6.28 -0.93
C CYS A 4 8.05 -7.12 -2.21
N LYS A 5 9.06 -7.93 -2.54
CA LYS A 5 9.00 -8.85 -3.70
C LYS A 5 7.96 -9.95 -3.48
N ARG A 6 7.84 -10.46 -2.25
CA ARG A 6 6.84 -11.47 -1.86
C ARG A 6 5.41 -10.92 -1.89
N LEU A 7 5.20 -9.70 -1.42
CA LEU A 7 3.88 -9.07 -1.41
C LEU A 7 3.38 -8.66 -2.81
N LYS A 8 4.30 -8.34 -3.73
CA LYS A 8 3.96 -7.83 -5.07
C LYS A 8 2.90 -8.64 -5.85
N PRO A 9 3.00 -9.98 -5.98
CA PRO A 9 1.98 -10.77 -6.68
C PRO A 9 0.60 -10.68 -5.99
N GLU A 10 0.54 -10.92 -4.67
CA GLU A 10 -0.72 -10.86 -3.92
C GLU A 10 -1.36 -9.48 -3.95
N TYR A 11 -0.54 -8.42 -3.89
CA TYR A 11 -1.03 -7.04 -4.00
C TYR A 11 -1.64 -6.74 -5.37
N ALA A 12 -1.12 -7.35 -6.45
CA ALA A 12 -1.69 -7.20 -7.79
C ALA A 12 -3.02 -7.98 -7.93
N VAL A 13 -3.11 -9.18 -7.35
CA VAL A 13 -4.36 -9.95 -7.29
C VAL A 13 -5.43 -9.18 -6.52
N ALA A 14 -5.08 -8.69 -5.32
CA ALA A 14 -5.97 -7.88 -4.49
C ALA A 14 -6.46 -6.62 -5.24
N ALA A 15 -5.57 -5.95 -5.98
CA ALA A 15 -5.95 -4.78 -6.78
C ALA A 15 -6.96 -5.13 -7.89
N GLY A 16 -6.84 -6.32 -8.49
CA GLY A 16 -7.80 -6.83 -9.47
C GLY A 16 -9.18 -7.06 -8.86
N VAL A 17 -9.24 -7.76 -7.72
CA VAL A 17 -10.48 -8.07 -6.99
C VAL A 17 -11.16 -6.80 -6.50
N LEU A 18 -10.41 -5.90 -5.86
CA LEU A 18 -10.96 -4.68 -5.26
C LEU A 18 -11.41 -3.64 -6.29
N LYS A 19 -10.91 -3.72 -7.52
CA LYS A 19 -11.40 -2.89 -8.63
C LYS A 19 -12.79 -3.31 -9.10
N THR A 20 -13.15 -4.58 -8.92
CA THR A 20 -14.43 -5.16 -9.36
C THR A 20 -15.49 -5.21 -8.25
N ASP A 21 -15.16 -4.76 -7.04
CA ASP A 21 -16.07 -4.74 -5.90
C ASP A 21 -17.11 -3.61 -6.02
N ASP A 22 -18.24 -3.73 -5.30
CA ASP A 22 -19.34 -2.75 -5.33
C ASP A 22 -18.87 -1.35 -4.95
N THR A 23 -17.90 -1.26 -4.04
CA THR A 23 -17.17 -0.04 -3.72
C THR A 23 -15.73 -0.18 -4.20
N PRO A 24 -15.38 0.38 -5.37
CA PRO A 24 -14.05 0.18 -5.94
C PRO A 24 -12.98 0.79 -5.04
N VAL A 25 -12.03 -0.03 -4.61
CA VAL A 25 -10.87 0.41 -3.81
C VAL A 25 -9.62 0.38 -4.68
N ALA A 26 -9.02 1.55 -4.88
CA ALA A 26 -7.78 1.67 -5.62
C ALA A 26 -6.58 1.30 -4.72
N LEU A 27 -5.72 0.41 -5.22
CA LEU A 27 -4.44 0.09 -4.61
C LEU A 27 -3.33 0.86 -5.34
N ALA A 28 -2.48 1.53 -4.57
CA ALA A 28 -1.39 2.36 -5.09
C ALA A 28 -0.07 1.95 -4.44
N LYS A 29 1.01 2.07 -5.21
CA LYS A 29 2.38 1.90 -4.70
C LYS A 29 3.12 3.22 -4.74
N VAL A 30 3.96 3.46 -3.73
CA VAL A 30 4.88 4.60 -3.67
C VAL A 30 6.28 4.04 -3.51
N ASP A 31 7.20 4.46 -4.38
CA ASP A 31 8.62 4.10 -4.24
C ASP A 31 9.33 5.13 -3.35
N CYS A 32 9.55 4.75 -2.09
CA CYS A 32 10.23 5.59 -1.11
C CYS A 32 11.73 5.78 -1.36
N THR A 33 12.33 5.02 -2.29
CA THR A 33 13.75 5.11 -2.64
C THR A 33 14.04 6.06 -3.81
N GLU A 34 13.01 6.38 -4.59
CA GLU A 34 13.08 7.30 -5.72
C GLU A 34 12.23 8.55 -5.46
N GLY A 35 11.30 8.89 -6.35
CA GLY A 35 10.49 10.11 -6.28
C GLY A 35 9.47 10.17 -5.14
N GLY A 36 9.26 9.08 -4.40
CA GLY A 36 8.27 9.00 -3.31
C GLY A 36 8.80 9.34 -1.92
N LYS A 37 10.09 9.69 -1.77
CA LYS A 37 10.72 9.88 -0.45
C LYS A 37 9.96 10.87 0.45
N ALA A 38 9.58 12.04 -0.07
CA ALA A 38 8.85 13.05 0.70
C ALA A 38 7.48 12.55 1.20
N VAL A 39 6.76 11.78 0.38
CA VAL A 39 5.48 11.16 0.76
C VAL A 39 5.70 10.13 1.87
N CYS A 40 6.75 9.32 1.76
CA CYS A 40 7.07 8.32 2.76
C CYS A 40 7.50 8.94 4.09
N GLU A 41 8.26 10.04 4.07
CA GLU A 41 8.61 10.81 5.26
C GLU A 41 7.36 11.47 5.89
N GLN A 42 6.50 12.09 5.08
CA GLN A 42 5.24 12.71 5.54
C GLN A 42 4.35 11.71 6.28
N TYR A 43 4.28 10.46 5.80
CA TYR A 43 3.50 9.42 6.45
C TYR A 43 4.31 8.52 7.39
N SER A 44 5.54 8.92 7.75
CA SER A 44 6.41 8.23 8.71
C SER A 44 6.64 6.75 8.38
N VAL A 45 6.90 6.44 7.11
CA VAL A 45 7.26 5.09 6.65
C VAL A 45 8.72 4.83 6.98
N SER A 46 8.95 3.98 8.00
CA SER A 46 10.29 3.62 8.49
C SER A 46 10.76 2.22 8.07
N GLY A 47 9.86 1.40 7.50
CA GLY A 47 10.15 0.03 7.08
C GLY A 47 9.38 -0.35 5.82
N TYR A 48 9.80 -1.44 5.16
CA TYR A 48 9.18 -1.89 3.92
C TYR A 48 8.81 -3.39 3.94
N PRO A 49 7.64 -3.77 3.40
CA PRO A 49 6.55 -2.89 2.97
C PRO A 49 5.75 -2.35 4.16
N THR A 50 5.24 -1.12 4.03
CA THR A 50 4.24 -0.53 4.93
C THR A 50 2.98 -0.23 4.12
N LEU A 51 1.83 -0.66 4.62
CA LEU A 51 0.54 -0.51 3.96
C LEU A 51 -0.31 0.47 4.77
N LYS A 52 -0.77 1.55 4.14
CA LYS A 52 -1.59 2.58 4.77
C LYS A 52 -2.90 2.72 4.02
N ILE A 53 -4.00 2.74 4.76
CA ILE A 53 -5.36 2.84 4.23
C ILE A 53 -5.79 4.30 4.29
N PHE A 54 -6.19 4.83 3.15
CA PHE A 54 -6.73 6.18 3.02
C PHE A 54 -8.23 6.11 2.81
N ARG A 55 -8.99 6.96 3.50
CA ARG A 55 -10.43 7.11 3.33
C ARG A 55 -10.73 8.58 3.14
N LYS A 56 -11.47 8.92 2.07
CA LYS A 56 -11.82 10.31 1.74
C LYS A 56 -10.60 11.26 1.65
N GLY A 57 -9.45 10.73 1.20
CA GLY A 57 -8.21 11.50 1.06
C GLY A 57 -7.38 11.62 2.35
N GLU A 58 -7.87 11.13 3.47
CA GLU A 58 -7.18 11.19 4.76
C GLU A 58 -6.62 9.83 5.17
N LEU A 59 -5.47 9.84 5.86
CA LEU A 59 -4.89 8.63 6.42
C LEU A 59 -5.83 8.09 7.50
N SER A 60 -6.43 6.93 7.27
CA SER A 60 -7.37 6.33 8.19
C SER A 60 -6.68 5.39 9.18
N GLN A 61 -5.83 4.47 8.69
CA GLN A 61 -5.15 3.49 9.53
C GLN A 61 -3.99 2.81 8.81
N GLU A 62 -3.10 2.19 9.57
CA GLU A 62 -2.06 1.29 9.05
C GLU A 62 -2.56 -0.15 9.01
N TYR A 63 -2.24 -0.87 7.93
CA TYR A 63 -2.61 -2.26 7.77
C TYR A 63 -1.54 -3.20 8.37
N ASN A 64 -1.93 -3.82 9.49
CA ASN A 64 -1.13 -4.78 10.24
C ASN A 64 -1.61 -6.24 10.06
N GLY A 65 -2.48 -6.49 9.09
CA GLY A 65 -3.01 -7.82 8.80
C GLY A 65 -2.09 -8.71 7.96
N PRO A 66 -2.56 -9.91 7.60
CA PRO A 66 -1.84 -10.87 6.75
C PRO A 66 -1.42 -10.27 5.40
N ARG A 67 -0.26 -10.68 4.89
CA ARG A 67 0.35 -10.16 3.66
C ARG A 67 0.65 -11.26 2.65
N GLU A 68 -0.07 -12.37 2.79
CA GLU A 68 0.02 -13.61 2.02
C GLU A 68 -1.34 -13.94 1.41
#